data_AF-A0A5D9C2V0-F1
#
_entry.id   AF-A0A5D9C2V0-F1
#
_cell.length_a   1.000
_cell.length_b   1.000
_cell.length_c   1.000
_cell.angle_alpha   90.00
_cell.angle_beta   90.00
_cell.angle_gamma   90.00
#
_symmetry.space_group_name_H-M   'P 1'
#
loop_
_entity.id
_entity.type
_entity.pdbx_description
1 polymer ?
#
loop_
_entity_poly.entity_id
_entity_poly.type
_entity_poly.pdbx_seq_one_letter_code
_entity_poly.pdbx_strand_id
1 'polypeptide(L)'
;MFRTRTLFVIGAGASCEFNFPSGPTLLQRIAKNVNLHWKRQGLDQGNIVVERTLRTLADGDKERLEALVSGGRRIAQAASIGRSIDNVIEQQESADAEIVGKIGIVQAIIAAEADSPLMSTTDACAGTWLHGLAQQLTENVSRSRVEDIFENVRFISFNYDRCLEHFLPTALSLAYGIPGDEARKIVARQVIVHPYGTLGMLPWQTPASNGVDFGIPTPNFMTSSWENIQTFSESTRDPKITRSVEEYVAWANRIAFLGFGFHRPNIEMLRQGEIANAREVLGTIYDVPAPETHLIRQSMSSFLKYGDPDRPKTYNVKCAEFMRQNFAVLTS
;
A
#
# COMPACT_ATOMS: atom_id res chain seq x y z
N MET A 1 17.49 -11.31 -13.85
CA MET A 1 16.31 -10.77 -14.53
C MET A 1 15.22 -11.79 -14.32
N PHE A 2 14.04 -11.36 -13.90
CA PHE A 2 12.87 -12.22 -13.86
C PHE A 2 12.61 -12.78 -15.26
N ARG A 3 12.58 -14.11 -15.40
CA ARG A 3 12.29 -14.78 -16.67
C ARG A 3 10.80 -15.05 -16.85
N THR A 4 10.09 -15.16 -15.73
CA THR A 4 8.65 -15.37 -15.69
C THR A 4 7.95 -14.04 -15.36
N ARG A 5 6.88 -13.71 -16.11
CA ARG A 5 6.00 -12.56 -15.81
C ARG A 5 5.43 -12.69 -14.41
N THR A 6 6.01 -11.93 -13.49
CA THR A 6 5.76 -12.01 -12.04
C THR A 6 5.04 -10.76 -11.59
N LEU A 7 3.84 -10.95 -11.04
CA LEU A 7 3.08 -9.92 -10.36
C LEU A 7 3.30 -10.04 -8.86
N PHE A 8 3.77 -8.97 -8.23
CA PHE A 8 3.78 -8.84 -6.78
C PHE A 8 2.49 -8.16 -6.32
N VAL A 9 1.76 -8.81 -5.41
CA VAL A 9 0.60 -8.23 -4.73
C VAL A 9 1.00 -7.93 -3.30
N ILE A 10 1.05 -6.65 -2.96
CA ILE A 10 1.63 -6.17 -1.70
C ILE A 10 0.52 -5.72 -0.77
N GLY A 11 0.58 -6.15 0.49
CA GLY A 11 -0.31 -5.68 1.56
C GLY A 11 0.46 -5.14 2.76
N ALA A 12 -0.31 -4.68 3.76
CA ALA A 12 0.22 -3.87 4.87
C ALA A 12 1.30 -4.60 5.69
N GLY A 13 1.27 -5.93 5.73
CA GLY A 13 2.27 -6.74 6.41
C GLY A 13 3.68 -6.59 5.82
N ALA A 14 3.81 -6.21 4.55
CA ALA A 14 5.09 -5.96 3.91
C ALA A 14 5.71 -4.64 4.40
N SER A 15 4.88 -3.62 4.64
CA SER A 15 5.35 -2.32 5.14
C SER A 15 5.75 -2.35 6.62
N CYS A 16 5.28 -3.35 7.39
CA CYS A 16 5.71 -3.55 8.78
C CYS A 16 7.24 -3.71 8.91
N GLU A 17 7.95 -4.16 7.86
CA GLU A 17 9.41 -4.24 7.86
C GLU A 17 10.10 -2.86 7.83
N PHE A 18 9.35 -1.79 7.54
CA PHE A 18 9.80 -0.39 7.59
C PHE A 18 9.18 0.38 8.77
N ASN A 19 8.81 -0.32 9.85
CA ASN A 19 8.13 0.25 11.03
C ASN A 19 6.74 0.85 10.77
N PHE A 20 6.11 0.55 9.64
CA PHE A 20 4.72 0.93 9.41
C PHE A 20 3.79 0.12 10.32
N PRO A 21 2.63 0.69 10.70
CA PRO A 21 1.64 -0.05 11.46
C PRO A 21 1.02 -1.17 10.61
N SER A 22 0.80 -2.34 11.23
CA SER A 22 -0.08 -3.37 10.66
C SER A 22 -1.52 -2.85 10.50
N GLY A 23 -2.38 -3.52 9.73
CA GLY A 23 -3.79 -3.11 9.54
C GLY A 23 -4.54 -2.79 10.84
N PRO A 24 -4.54 -3.68 11.86
CA PRO A 24 -5.15 -3.39 13.16
C PRO A 24 -4.49 -2.21 13.89
N THR A 25 -3.16 -2.11 13.85
CA THR A 25 -2.42 -1.01 14.49
C THR A 25 -2.73 0.32 13.81
N LEU A 26 -2.88 0.32 12.49
CA LEU A 26 -3.22 1.48 11.68
C LEU A 26 -4.61 1.97 12.05
N LEU A 27 -5.59 1.06 12.15
CA LEU A 27 -6.95 1.39 12.60
C LEU A 27 -6.94 2.07 13.97
N GLN A 28 -6.18 1.55 14.95
CA GLN A 28 -6.07 2.16 16.28
C GLN A 28 -5.39 3.54 16.24
N ARG A 29 -4.34 3.71 15.42
CA ARG A 29 -3.70 5.03 15.22
C ARG A 29 -4.67 6.04 14.62
N ILE A 30 -5.43 5.63 13.61
CA ILE A 30 -6.44 6.48 12.95
C ILE A 30 -7.52 6.87 13.96
N ALA A 31 -8.11 5.90 14.66
CA ALA A 31 -9.11 6.12 15.70
C ALA A 31 -8.65 7.15 16.73
N LYS A 32 -7.41 7.02 17.22
CA LYS A 32 -6.81 7.98 18.15
C LYS A 32 -6.66 9.37 17.53
N ASN A 33 -6.23 9.46 16.27
CA ASN A 33 -5.99 10.73 15.58
C ASN A 33 -7.29 11.50 15.31
N VAL A 34 -8.37 10.80 14.95
CA VAL A 34 -9.65 11.42 14.57
C VAL A 34 -10.62 11.65 15.73
N ASN A 35 -10.35 11.06 16.91
CA ASN A 35 -11.20 11.23 18.09
C ASN A 35 -10.94 12.57 18.80
N LEU A 36 -11.46 13.65 18.22
CA LEU A 36 -11.21 15.01 18.69
C LEU A 36 -12.08 15.39 19.91
N HIS A 37 -11.43 15.78 21.00
CA HIS A 37 -12.06 16.36 22.19
C HIS A 37 -11.32 17.61 22.64
N TRP A 38 -12.05 18.63 23.09
CA TRP A 38 -11.49 19.89 23.54
C TRP A 38 -11.84 20.16 25.01
N LYS A 39 -10.91 20.79 25.72
CA LYS A 39 -11.10 21.39 27.05
C LYS A 39 -10.88 22.91 26.96
N ARG A 40 -11.04 23.62 28.08
CA ARG A 40 -10.85 25.10 28.13
C ARG A 40 -9.49 25.58 27.59
N GLN A 41 -8.44 24.76 27.66
CA GLN A 41 -7.08 25.12 27.23
C GLN A 41 -6.74 24.73 25.78
N GLY A 42 -7.68 24.13 25.03
CA GLY A 42 -7.47 23.69 23.66
C GLY A 42 -7.81 22.21 23.44
N LEU A 43 -7.23 21.64 22.39
CA LEU A 43 -7.40 20.23 22.05
C LEU A 43 -6.81 19.35 23.16
N ASP A 44 -7.63 18.44 23.70
CA ASP A 44 -7.29 17.51 24.79
C ASP A 44 -7.01 16.10 24.27
N GLN A 45 -7.79 15.65 23.28
CA GLN A 45 -7.62 14.36 22.62
C GLN A 45 -7.74 14.54 21.11
N GLY A 46 -6.98 13.73 20.36
CA GLY A 46 -6.94 13.78 18.90
C GLY A 46 -5.60 14.26 18.36
N ASN A 47 -5.54 14.47 17.05
CA ASN A 47 -4.35 14.99 16.39
C ASN A 47 -4.57 16.45 15.95
N ILE A 48 -3.63 17.33 16.30
CA ILE A 48 -3.73 18.78 16.00
C ILE A 48 -3.71 19.08 14.50
N VAL A 49 -3.01 18.27 13.70
CA VAL A 49 -2.99 18.43 12.24
C VAL A 49 -4.37 18.09 11.68
N VAL A 50 -4.95 16.96 12.11
CA VAL A 50 -6.32 16.57 11.72
C VAL A 50 -7.31 17.65 12.12
N GLU A 51 -7.25 18.16 13.35
CA GLU A 51 -8.13 19.22 13.84
C GLU A 51 -8.07 20.48 12.96
N ARG A 52 -6.86 20.94 12.63
CA ARG A 52 -6.66 22.08 11.73
C ARG A 52 -7.21 21.81 10.33
N THR A 53 -6.99 20.61 9.78
CA THR A 53 -7.53 20.22 8.47
C THR A 53 -9.06 20.25 8.46
N LEU A 54 -9.72 19.72 9.49
CA LEU A 54 -11.19 19.76 9.57
C LEU A 54 -11.72 21.20 9.67
N ARG A 55 -11.02 22.08 10.40
CA ARG A 55 -11.38 23.51 10.44
C ARG A 55 -11.25 24.18 9.09
N THR A 56 -10.19 23.88 8.34
CA THR A 56 -9.99 24.41 6.99
C THR A 56 -11.08 23.92 6.04
N LEU A 57 -11.42 22.63 6.08
CA LEU A 57 -12.49 22.07 5.24
C LEU A 57 -13.89 22.58 5.60
N ALA A 58 -14.10 22.96 6.85
CA ALA A 58 -15.35 23.55 7.29
C ALA A 58 -15.49 25.03 6.88
N ASP A 59 -14.39 25.70 6.51
CA ASP A 59 -14.38 27.11 6.04
C ASP A 59 -15.18 28.07 6.94
N GLY A 60 -15.06 27.90 8.26
CA GLY A 60 -15.77 28.71 9.25
C GLY A 60 -17.22 28.30 9.55
N ASP A 61 -17.79 27.34 8.80
CA ASP A 61 -19.09 26.75 9.09
C ASP A 61 -19.01 25.82 10.32
N LYS A 62 -19.70 26.22 11.38
CA LYS A 62 -19.71 25.48 12.66
C LYS A 62 -20.47 24.17 12.57
N GLU A 63 -21.55 24.12 11.80
CA GLU A 63 -22.35 22.90 11.64
C GLU A 63 -21.58 21.87 10.83
N ARG A 64 -20.92 22.32 9.75
CA ARG A 64 -20.01 21.48 8.96
C ARG A 64 -18.88 20.90 9.80
N LEU A 65 -18.25 21.75 10.62
CA LEU A 65 -17.17 21.30 11.52
C LEU A 65 -17.68 20.26 12.51
N GLU A 66 -18.82 20.48 13.16
CA GLU A 66 -19.37 19.51 14.12
C GLU A 66 -19.73 18.19 13.45
N ALA A 67 -20.25 18.22 12.22
CA ALA A 67 -20.54 17.01 11.44
C ALA A 67 -19.26 16.18 11.16
N LEU A 68 -18.19 16.82 10.71
CA LEU A 68 -16.88 16.17 10.51
C LEU A 68 -16.32 15.60 11.81
N VAL A 69 -16.35 16.38 12.89
CA VAL A 69 -15.88 15.95 14.21
C VAL A 69 -16.68 14.76 14.75
N SER A 70 -18.00 14.80 14.58
CA SER A 70 -18.89 13.68 14.91
C SER A 70 -18.56 12.43 14.08
N GLY A 71 -18.28 12.59 12.79
CA GLY A 71 -17.78 11.52 11.91
C GLY A 71 -16.50 10.87 12.45
N GLY A 72 -15.52 11.67 12.87
CA GLY A 72 -14.29 11.17 13.49
C GLY A 72 -14.53 10.37 14.78
N ARG A 73 -15.39 10.86 15.67
CA ARG A 73 -15.78 10.13 16.91
C ARG A 73 -16.48 8.81 16.62
N ARG A 74 -17.34 8.76 15.59
CA ARG A 74 -18.00 7.53 15.14
C ARG A 74 -16.99 6.50 14.62
N ILE A 75 -16.02 6.93 13.80
CA ILE A 75 -14.91 6.07 13.35
C ILE A 75 -14.14 5.52 14.56
N ALA A 76 -13.79 6.38 15.53
CA ALA A 76 -13.06 5.96 16.72
C ALA A 76 -13.82 4.94 17.58
N GLN A 77 -15.14 5.11 17.71
CA GLN A 77 -15.99 4.16 18.41
C GLN A 77 -16.06 2.82 17.67
N ALA A 78 -16.30 2.85 16.35
CA ALA A 78 -16.38 1.64 15.52
C ALA A 78 -15.06 0.87 15.46
N ALA A 79 -13.92 1.57 15.52
CA ALA A 79 -12.59 0.98 15.55
C ALA A 79 -12.33 0.07 16.76
N SER A 80 -13.15 0.14 17.83
CA SER A 80 -13.05 -0.77 18.98
C SER A 80 -13.37 -2.22 18.65
N ILE A 81 -14.18 -2.46 17.60
CA ILE A 81 -14.59 -3.79 17.14
C ILE A 81 -14.25 -4.04 15.65
N GLY A 82 -13.88 -3.00 14.92
CA GLY A 82 -13.53 -3.06 13.50
C GLY A 82 -12.25 -3.85 13.23
N ARG A 83 -12.18 -4.46 12.04
CA ARG A 83 -11.01 -5.25 11.60
C ARG A 83 -9.96 -4.43 10.83
N SER A 84 -10.43 -3.47 10.03
CA SER A 84 -9.60 -2.56 9.24
C SER A 84 -10.30 -1.21 9.10
N ILE A 85 -9.55 -0.18 8.70
CA ILE A 85 -10.13 1.14 8.46
C ILE A 85 -11.12 1.14 7.28
N ASP A 86 -10.84 0.41 6.20
CA ASP A 86 -11.75 0.32 5.05
C ASP A 86 -13.11 -0.26 5.47
N ASN A 87 -13.08 -1.33 6.27
CA ASN A 87 -14.30 -1.95 6.78
C ASN A 87 -15.08 -1.00 7.70
N VAL A 88 -14.38 -0.25 8.54
CA VAL A 88 -15.02 0.71 9.45
C VAL A 88 -15.66 1.87 8.68
N ILE A 89 -14.97 2.43 7.69
CA ILE A 89 -15.49 3.54 6.86
C ILE A 89 -16.75 3.09 6.10
N GLU A 90 -16.69 1.93 5.43
CA GLU A 90 -17.81 1.41 4.64
C GLU A 90 -19.08 1.21 5.50
N GLN A 91 -18.92 0.68 6.71
CA GLN A 91 -20.03 0.45 7.64
C GLN A 91 -20.69 1.71 8.19
N GLN A 92 -20.02 2.88 8.11
CA GLN A 92 -20.60 4.12 8.66
C GLN A 92 -21.65 4.74 7.75
N GLU A 93 -21.66 4.43 6.44
CA GLU A 93 -22.55 5.04 5.44
C GLU A 93 -22.70 6.57 5.61
N SER A 94 -21.57 7.25 5.87
CA SER A 94 -21.55 8.67 6.21
C SER A 94 -20.40 9.37 5.49
N ALA A 95 -20.73 10.33 4.63
CA ALA A 95 -19.75 11.12 3.89
C ALA A 95 -18.73 11.80 4.83
N ASP A 96 -19.17 12.26 6.00
CA ASP A 96 -18.28 12.91 6.97
C ASP A 96 -17.33 11.92 7.63
N ALA A 97 -17.83 10.74 8.02
CA ALA A 97 -16.99 9.68 8.56
C ALA A 97 -15.99 9.18 7.52
N GLU A 98 -16.37 9.11 6.25
CA GLU A 98 -15.49 8.76 5.14
C GLU A 98 -14.38 9.79 4.94
N ILE A 99 -14.71 11.09 4.83
CA ILE A 99 -13.74 12.17 4.68
C ILE A 99 -12.76 12.15 5.86
N VAL A 100 -13.26 12.11 7.09
CA VAL A 100 -12.41 12.12 8.29
C VAL A 100 -11.59 10.84 8.42
N GLY A 101 -12.14 9.68 8.03
CA GLY A 101 -11.42 8.42 7.96
C GLY A 101 -10.23 8.48 7.00
N LYS A 102 -10.44 9.00 5.79
CA LYS A 102 -9.39 9.21 4.78
C LYS A 102 -8.32 10.19 5.25
N ILE A 103 -8.70 11.31 5.88
CA ILE A 103 -7.75 12.24 6.52
C ILE A 103 -6.94 11.53 7.61
N GLY A 104 -7.58 10.67 8.39
CA GLY A 104 -6.92 9.84 9.38
C GLY A 104 -5.88 8.89 8.78
N ILE A 105 -6.20 8.23 7.66
CA ILE A 105 -5.26 7.41 6.88
C ILE A 105 -4.07 8.26 6.44
N VAL A 106 -4.32 9.39 5.77
CA VAL A 106 -3.26 10.30 5.29
C VAL A 106 -2.32 10.69 6.42
N GLN A 107 -2.87 11.14 7.56
CA GLN A 107 -2.06 11.54 8.72
C GLN A 107 -1.25 10.38 9.30
N ALA A 108 -1.82 9.17 9.38
CA ALA A 108 -1.14 8.02 9.95
C ALA A 108 -0.01 7.51 9.05
N ILE A 109 -0.22 7.53 7.72
CA ILE A 109 0.74 7.03 6.74
C ILE A 109 1.87 8.04 6.52
N ILE A 110 1.61 9.35 6.43
CA ILE A 110 2.68 10.35 6.27
C ILE A 110 3.61 10.37 7.49
N ALA A 111 3.05 10.18 8.69
CA ALA A 111 3.84 10.04 9.92
C ALA A 111 4.69 8.75 9.90
N ALA A 112 4.13 7.65 9.40
CA ALA A 112 4.89 6.40 9.27
C ALA A 112 5.99 6.49 8.20
N GLU A 113 5.76 7.20 7.09
CA GLU A 113 6.81 7.51 6.11
C GLU A 113 7.93 8.34 6.76
N ALA A 114 7.59 9.36 7.56
CA ALA A 114 8.57 10.22 8.25
C ALA A 114 9.42 9.46 9.27
N ASP A 115 8.83 8.49 9.97
CA ASP A 115 9.50 7.68 11.00
C ASP A 115 10.19 6.43 10.43
N SER A 116 10.05 6.19 9.12
CA SER A 116 10.54 4.98 8.46
C SER A 116 12.07 5.02 8.25
N PRO A 117 12.76 3.86 8.31
CA PRO A 117 14.16 3.77 7.89
C PRO A 117 14.39 4.21 6.43
N LEU A 118 13.34 4.23 5.60
CA LEU A 118 13.38 4.70 4.21
C LEU A 118 13.63 6.22 4.07
N MET A 119 13.49 6.99 5.16
CA MET A 119 13.92 8.41 5.18
C MET A 119 15.44 8.57 5.18
N SER A 120 16.18 7.51 5.54
CA SER A 120 17.63 7.52 5.62
C SER A 120 18.28 6.97 4.33
N THR A 121 19.55 6.58 4.42
CA THR A 121 20.29 5.87 3.38
C THR A 121 19.75 4.45 3.17
N THR A 122 19.96 3.89 1.98
CA THR A 122 19.53 2.53 1.59
C THR A 122 20.02 1.41 2.50
N ASP A 123 21.14 1.60 3.20
CA ASP A 123 21.68 0.62 4.15
C ASP A 123 20.71 0.33 5.29
N ALA A 124 19.86 1.30 5.65
CA ALA A 124 18.81 1.14 6.66
C ALA A 124 17.70 0.16 6.21
N CYS A 125 17.64 -0.18 4.92
CA CYS A 125 16.72 -1.17 4.36
C CYS A 125 17.33 -2.57 4.24
N ALA A 126 18.59 -2.75 4.65
CA ALA A 126 19.22 -4.06 4.69
C ALA A 126 18.41 -5.00 5.60
N GLY A 127 17.93 -6.12 5.04
CA GLY A 127 17.06 -7.06 5.76
C GLY A 127 15.56 -6.87 5.54
N THR A 128 15.15 -5.99 4.62
CA THR A 128 13.76 -5.83 4.19
C THR A 128 13.49 -6.52 2.85
N TRP A 129 12.21 -6.76 2.53
CA TRP A 129 11.80 -7.35 1.27
C TRP A 129 12.12 -6.47 0.06
N LEU A 130 12.14 -5.14 0.22
CA LEU A 130 12.55 -4.21 -0.84
C LEU A 130 14.02 -4.40 -1.22
N HIS A 131 14.89 -4.63 -0.24
CA HIS A 131 16.29 -4.98 -0.51
C HIS A 131 16.40 -6.31 -1.28
N GLY A 132 15.66 -7.34 -0.85
CA GLY A 132 15.60 -8.61 -1.57
C GLY A 132 15.05 -8.47 -2.99
N LEU A 133 14.04 -7.62 -3.19
CA LEU A 133 13.50 -7.29 -4.50
C LEU A 133 14.56 -6.64 -5.39
N ALA A 134 15.28 -5.63 -4.88
CA ALA A 134 16.34 -4.95 -5.63
C ALA A 134 17.42 -5.95 -6.08
N GLN A 135 17.88 -6.82 -5.19
CA GLN A 135 18.85 -7.87 -5.53
C GLN A 135 18.33 -8.77 -6.67
N GLN A 136 17.08 -9.24 -6.58
CA GLN A 136 16.47 -10.09 -7.61
C GLN A 136 16.26 -9.37 -8.95
N LEU A 137 15.88 -8.09 -8.92
CA LEU A 137 15.72 -7.26 -10.11
C LEU A 137 17.06 -7.10 -10.84
N THR A 138 18.13 -6.81 -10.11
CA THR A 138 19.46 -6.52 -10.67
C THR A 138 20.25 -7.77 -11.03
N GLU A 139 19.88 -8.92 -10.49
CA GLU A 139 20.57 -10.20 -10.70
C GLU A 139 20.75 -10.50 -12.20
N ASN A 140 21.98 -10.72 -12.68
CA ASN A 140 22.27 -11.03 -14.09
C ASN A 140 21.72 -10.00 -15.12
N VAL A 141 21.48 -8.75 -14.69
CA VAL A 141 21.12 -7.64 -15.59
C VAL A 141 22.35 -6.73 -15.69
N SER A 142 22.88 -6.56 -16.91
CA SER A 142 23.97 -5.63 -17.17
C SER A 142 23.43 -4.20 -17.22
N ARG A 143 24.29 -3.21 -16.94
CA ARG A 143 23.94 -1.78 -17.05
C ARG A 143 23.33 -1.43 -18.41
N SER A 144 23.80 -2.04 -19.50
CA SER A 144 23.26 -1.83 -20.85
C SER A 144 21.81 -2.28 -21.05
N ARG A 145 21.25 -3.07 -20.13
CA ARG A 145 19.87 -3.59 -20.16
C ARG A 145 19.04 -3.11 -18.98
N VAL A 146 19.52 -2.10 -18.24
CA VAL A 146 18.81 -1.58 -17.05
C VAL A 146 17.44 -1.00 -17.41
N GLU A 147 17.28 -0.50 -18.63
CA GLU A 147 16.01 0.02 -19.14
C GLU A 147 14.90 -1.03 -19.22
N ASP A 148 15.26 -2.31 -19.34
CA ASP A 148 14.34 -3.45 -19.47
C ASP A 148 14.11 -4.17 -18.13
N ILE A 149 14.69 -3.69 -17.02
CA ILE A 149 14.79 -4.44 -15.75
C ILE A 149 13.44 -4.92 -15.19
N PHE A 150 12.36 -4.25 -15.56
CA PHE A 150 11.01 -4.55 -15.10
C PHE A 150 10.11 -5.20 -16.17
N GLU A 151 10.63 -5.59 -17.35
CA GLU A 151 9.83 -6.18 -18.44
C GLU A 151 8.94 -7.34 -17.98
N ASN A 152 9.42 -8.15 -17.02
CA ASN A 152 8.73 -9.29 -16.44
C ASN A 152 8.29 -9.09 -14.99
N VAL A 153 8.19 -7.84 -14.51
CA VAL A 153 7.75 -7.54 -13.15
C VAL A 153 6.65 -6.48 -13.16
N ARG A 154 5.57 -6.74 -12.42
CA ARG A 154 4.49 -5.77 -12.16
C ARG A 154 4.11 -5.76 -10.69
N PHE A 155 3.46 -4.68 -10.26
CA PHE A 155 3.08 -4.47 -8.86
C PHE A 155 1.62 -4.03 -8.75
N ILE A 156 0.90 -4.67 -7.84
CA ILE A 156 -0.34 -4.14 -7.26
C ILE A 156 -0.08 -3.96 -5.77
N SER A 157 -0.22 -2.74 -5.26
CA SER A 157 -0.04 -2.44 -3.84
C SER A 157 -1.37 -2.00 -3.24
N PHE A 158 -1.82 -2.73 -2.21
CA PHE A 158 -2.96 -2.32 -1.38
C PHE A 158 -2.56 -1.37 -0.25
N ASN A 159 -1.28 -0.97 -0.22
CA ASN A 159 -0.78 -0.03 0.77
C ASN A 159 -0.92 1.40 0.24
N TYR A 160 -1.26 2.32 1.15
CA TYR A 160 -1.34 3.75 0.86
C TYR A 160 0.03 4.44 0.84
N ASP A 161 1.06 3.77 1.37
CA ASP A 161 2.43 4.28 1.43
C ASP A 161 3.12 4.23 0.07
N ARG A 162 4.20 5.02 -0.05
CA ARG A 162 4.95 5.20 -1.31
C ARG A 162 6.34 4.56 -1.23
N CYS A 163 6.49 3.52 -0.41
CA CYS A 163 7.80 2.93 -0.11
C CYS A 163 8.48 2.36 -1.35
N LEU A 164 7.72 1.74 -2.25
CA LEU A 164 8.25 1.13 -3.47
C LEU A 164 8.77 2.21 -4.44
N GLU A 165 7.97 3.25 -4.68
CA GLU A 165 8.28 4.40 -5.50
C GLU A 165 9.51 5.14 -4.97
N HIS A 166 9.58 5.32 -3.65
CA HIS A 166 10.68 6.04 -3.00
C HIS A 166 11.99 5.25 -3.05
N PHE A 167 11.93 3.93 -2.84
CA PHE A 167 13.12 3.08 -2.72
C PHE A 167 13.76 2.71 -4.07
N LEU A 168 12.96 2.32 -5.07
CA LEU A 168 13.46 1.74 -6.31
C LEU A 168 14.47 2.63 -7.07
N PRO A 169 14.27 3.95 -7.22
CA PRO A 169 15.23 4.80 -7.93
C PRO A 169 16.61 4.79 -7.25
N THR A 170 16.64 4.84 -5.92
CA THR A 170 17.90 4.80 -5.16
C THR A 170 18.57 3.44 -5.29
N ALA A 171 17.80 2.35 -5.24
CA ALA A 171 18.33 1.00 -5.43
C ALA A 171 18.97 0.80 -6.81
N LEU A 172 18.34 1.30 -7.88
CA LEU A 172 18.91 1.24 -9.24
C LEU A 172 20.15 2.12 -9.39
N SER A 173 20.14 3.32 -8.81
CA SER A 173 21.29 4.23 -8.84
C SER A 173 22.52 3.57 -8.20
N LEU A 174 22.34 2.91 -7.05
CA LEU A 174 23.42 2.20 -6.35
C LEU A 174 23.89 0.96 -7.11
N ALA A 175 22.97 0.15 -7.65
CA ALA A 175 23.33 -1.09 -8.32
C ALA A 175 24.12 -0.87 -9.62
N TYR A 176 23.83 0.20 -10.36
CA TYR A 176 24.42 0.45 -11.68
C TYR A 176 25.36 1.67 -11.77
N GLY A 177 25.44 2.46 -10.70
CA GLY A 177 26.19 3.73 -10.70
C GLY A 177 25.63 4.74 -11.70
N ILE A 178 24.31 4.75 -11.89
CA ILE A 178 23.61 5.70 -12.78
C ILE A 178 23.09 6.91 -11.98
N PRO A 179 23.01 8.11 -12.59
CA PRO A 179 22.43 9.28 -11.95
C PRO A 179 21.00 9.05 -11.48
N GLY A 180 20.61 9.70 -10.37
CA GLY A 180 19.27 9.55 -9.79
C GLY A 180 18.13 9.86 -10.77
N ASP A 181 18.29 10.85 -11.65
CA ASP A 181 17.28 11.19 -12.66
C ASP A 181 17.14 10.13 -13.76
N GLU A 182 18.23 9.42 -14.09
CA GLU A 182 18.18 8.28 -15.00
C GLU A 182 17.43 7.11 -14.34
N ALA A 183 17.74 6.80 -13.08
CA ALA A 183 17.05 5.77 -12.31
C ALA A 183 15.55 6.07 -12.16
N ARG A 184 15.18 7.33 -11.83
CA ARG A 184 13.78 7.77 -11.74
C ARG A 184 13.04 7.58 -13.06
N LYS A 185 13.65 7.89 -14.21
CA LYS A 185 13.05 7.66 -15.53
C LYS A 185 12.78 6.18 -15.79
N ILE A 186 13.67 5.29 -15.35
CA ILE A 186 13.48 3.84 -15.51
C ILE A 186 12.30 3.37 -14.63
N VAL A 187 12.25 3.79 -13.37
CA VAL A 187 11.15 3.45 -12.45
C VAL A 187 9.83 4.06 -12.91
N ALA A 188 9.82 5.28 -13.47
CA ALA A 188 8.62 5.94 -13.99
C ALA A 188 7.93 5.17 -15.14
N ARG A 189 8.65 4.29 -15.84
CA ARG A 189 8.07 3.40 -16.85
C ARG A 189 7.22 2.29 -16.23
N GLN A 190 7.38 2.04 -14.93
CA GLN A 190 6.56 1.10 -14.18
C GLN A 190 5.35 1.80 -13.59
N VAL A 191 4.18 1.31 -13.97
CA VAL A 191 2.93 1.70 -13.32
C VAL A 191 2.71 0.74 -12.16
N ILE A 192 2.79 1.27 -10.93
CA ILE A 192 2.39 0.54 -9.73
C ILE A 192 0.90 0.83 -9.54
N VAL A 193 0.07 -0.22 -9.54
CA VAL A 193 -1.37 -0.07 -9.37
C VAL A 193 -1.69 -0.03 -7.88
N HIS A 194 -2.31 1.06 -7.43
CA HIS A 194 -2.82 1.22 -6.07
C HIS A 194 -4.35 1.24 -6.08
N PRO A 195 -5.03 0.11 -5.82
CA PRO A 195 -6.49 0.07 -5.89
C PRO A 195 -7.15 1.11 -4.98
N TYR A 196 -6.61 1.32 -3.78
CA TYR A 196 -7.14 2.26 -2.79
C TYR A 196 -6.42 3.62 -2.77
N GLY A 197 -5.60 3.88 -3.80
CA GLY A 197 -4.83 5.11 -3.94
C GLY A 197 -3.66 5.24 -2.97
N THR A 198 -3.06 6.43 -2.95
CA THR A 198 -1.86 6.76 -2.15
C THR A 198 -1.95 8.18 -1.61
N LEU A 199 -0.95 8.60 -0.83
CA LEU A 199 -0.82 9.99 -0.38
C LEU A 199 -0.66 11.03 -1.50
N GLY A 200 -0.45 10.59 -2.74
CA GLY A 200 -0.13 11.43 -3.89
C GLY A 200 1.27 11.16 -4.43
N MET A 201 1.57 11.71 -5.60
CA MET A 201 2.82 11.46 -6.31
C MET A 201 4.04 12.06 -5.57
N LEU A 202 5.17 11.36 -5.60
CA LEU A 202 6.47 11.92 -5.20
C LEU A 202 6.90 13.02 -6.19
N PRO A 203 7.77 13.97 -5.79
CA PRO A 203 8.12 15.11 -6.65
C PRO A 203 8.75 14.73 -7.99
N TRP A 204 9.44 13.58 -8.06
CA TRP A 204 10.03 13.11 -9.32
C TRP A 204 9.02 12.46 -10.28
N GLN A 205 7.83 12.08 -9.80
CA GLN A 205 6.80 11.42 -10.62
C GLN A 205 5.90 12.40 -11.35
N THR A 206 5.90 13.68 -10.94
CA THR A 206 5.05 14.71 -11.54
C THR A 206 5.86 15.99 -11.80
N PRO A 207 5.75 16.59 -12.99
CA PRO A 207 6.35 17.90 -13.25
C PRO A 207 5.62 19.05 -12.55
N ALA A 208 4.44 18.80 -11.96
CA ALA A 208 3.69 19.81 -11.22
C ALA A 208 4.31 20.06 -9.84
N SER A 209 4.20 21.29 -9.34
CA SER A 209 4.57 21.70 -7.98
C SER A 209 3.74 21.05 -6.86
N ASN A 210 2.95 20.03 -7.19
CA ASN A 210 2.00 19.38 -6.30
C ASN A 210 2.52 18.03 -5.79
N GLY A 211 3.72 17.61 -6.21
CA GLY A 211 4.38 16.43 -5.64
C GLY A 211 4.70 16.64 -4.17
N VAL A 212 4.60 15.57 -3.38
CA VAL A 212 4.81 15.62 -1.93
C VAL A 212 5.98 14.72 -1.60
N ASP A 213 6.99 15.27 -0.94
CA ASP A 213 8.14 14.52 -0.46
C ASP A 213 7.71 13.33 0.42
N PHE A 214 8.52 12.27 0.39
CA PHE A 214 8.31 11.10 1.24
C PHE A 214 8.45 11.52 2.71
N GLY A 215 7.43 11.26 3.54
CA GLY A 215 7.44 11.60 4.96
C GLY A 215 7.42 13.10 5.31
N ILE A 216 7.42 14.01 4.34
CA ILE A 216 7.46 15.47 4.58
C ILE A 216 6.19 16.11 3.99
N PRO A 217 5.18 16.43 4.81
CA PRO A 217 3.96 17.06 4.32
C PRO A 217 4.23 18.51 3.89
N THR A 218 3.69 18.91 2.73
CA THR A 218 3.70 20.30 2.26
C THR A 218 2.57 21.11 2.93
N PRO A 219 2.63 22.47 2.91
CA PRO A 219 1.49 23.28 3.30
C PRO A 219 0.24 22.89 2.51
N ASN A 220 -0.89 22.71 3.20
CA ASN A 220 -2.17 22.24 2.62
C ASN A 220 -2.18 20.79 2.09
N PHE A 221 -1.12 20.01 2.26
CA PHE A 221 -1.08 18.59 1.90
C PHE A 221 -2.32 17.83 2.40
N MET A 222 -2.65 18.01 3.67
CA MET A 222 -3.76 17.29 4.30
C MET A 222 -5.13 17.64 3.72
N THR A 223 -5.32 18.85 3.18
CA THR A 223 -6.63 19.29 2.67
C THR A 223 -6.94 18.76 1.27
N SER A 224 -5.93 18.27 0.53
CA SER A 224 -6.09 17.70 -0.81
C SER A 224 -5.75 16.21 -0.88
N SER A 225 -4.78 15.72 -0.12
CA SER A 225 -4.31 14.34 -0.26
C SER A 225 -5.30 13.27 0.17
N TRP A 226 -6.31 13.60 0.97
CA TRP A 226 -7.35 12.64 1.34
C TRP A 226 -8.23 12.26 0.15
N GLU A 227 -8.34 13.10 -0.88
CA GLU A 227 -9.07 12.82 -2.12
C GLU A 227 -8.37 11.74 -2.97
N ASN A 228 -7.06 11.55 -2.78
CA ASN A 228 -6.30 10.50 -3.44
C ASN A 228 -6.52 9.12 -2.80
N ILE A 229 -7.16 9.06 -1.63
CA ILE A 229 -7.48 7.81 -0.95
C ILE A 229 -8.87 7.36 -1.37
N GLN A 230 -8.96 6.12 -1.82
CA GLN A 230 -10.22 5.52 -2.24
C GLN A 230 -10.66 4.42 -1.27
N THR A 231 -11.95 4.40 -0.98
CA THR A 231 -12.64 3.28 -0.36
C THR A 231 -12.83 2.14 -1.35
N PHE A 232 -13.11 0.94 -0.84
CA PHE A 232 -13.45 -0.20 -1.69
C PHE A 232 -14.59 0.11 -2.67
N SER A 233 -15.68 0.72 -2.18
CA SER A 233 -16.83 1.11 -3.00
C SER A 233 -16.49 2.13 -4.09
N GLU A 234 -15.57 3.06 -3.86
CA GLU A 234 -15.11 3.99 -4.89
C GLU A 234 -14.26 3.29 -5.94
N SER A 235 -13.28 2.51 -5.50
CA SER A 235 -12.34 1.83 -6.40
C SER A 235 -13.01 0.81 -7.31
N THR A 236 -14.00 0.08 -6.80
CA THR A 236 -14.80 -0.88 -7.60
C THR A 236 -15.65 -0.20 -8.68
N ARG A 237 -15.93 1.11 -8.53
CA ARG A 237 -16.68 1.91 -9.50
C ARG A 237 -15.78 2.67 -10.48
N ASP A 238 -14.47 2.73 -10.25
CA ASP A 238 -13.52 3.36 -11.16
C ASP A 238 -13.05 2.37 -12.24
N PRO A 239 -13.51 2.48 -13.50
CA PRO A 239 -13.18 1.53 -14.55
C PRO A 239 -11.69 1.53 -14.94
N LYS A 240 -10.95 2.59 -14.60
CA LYS A 240 -9.51 2.66 -14.88
C LYS A 240 -8.74 1.78 -13.91
N ILE A 241 -9.12 1.82 -12.63
CA ILE A 241 -8.48 1.03 -11.57
C ILE A 241 -8.81 -0.44 -11.77
N THR A 242 -10.10 -0.78 -11.93
CA THR A 242 -10.52 -2.18 -12.09
C THR A 242 -9.88 -2.81 -13.32
N ARG A 243 -9.89 -2.12 -14.47
CA ARG A 243 -9.20 -2.59 -15.69
C ARG A 243 -7.69 -2.76 -15.47
N SER A 244 -7.04 -1.82 -14.79
CA SER A 244 -5.59 -1.93 -14.54
C SER A 244 -5.26 -3.13 -13.66
N VAL A 245 -6.06 -3.38 -12.62
CA VAL A 245 -5.94 -4.57 -11.76
C VAL A 245 -6.13 -5.85 -12.59
N GLU A 246 -7.20 -5.92 -13.39
CA GLU A 246 -7.51 -7.07 -14.25
C GLU A 246 -6.38 -7.36 -15.25
N GLU A 247 -5.90 -6.33 -15.96
CA GLU A 247 -4.80 -6.44 -16.91
C GLU A 247 -3.52 -6.96 -16.26
N TYR A 248 -3.25 -6.57 -15.01
CA TYR A 248 -2.05 -6.97 -14.28
C TYR A 248 -2.15 -8.43 -13.82
N VAL A 249 -3.31 -8.82 -13.30
CA VAL A 249 -3.59 -10.21 -12.88
C VAL A 249 -3.58 -11.15 -14.08
N ALA A 250 -4.20 -10.76 -15.20
CA ALA A 250 -4.25 -11.58 -16.42
C ALA A 250 -2.88 -11.73 -17.10
N TRP A 251 -2.04 -10.68 -17.03
CA TRP A 251 -0.67 -10.70 -17.56
C TRP A 251 0.27 -11.66 -16.82
N ALA A 252 -0.02 -11.95 -15.55
CA ALA A 252 0.88 -12.67 -14.66
C ALA A 252 0.89 -14.18 -14.90
N ASN A 253 2.08 -14.74 -15.14
CA ASN A 253 2.30 -16.19 -15.10
C ASN A 253 2.60 -16.68 -13.67
N ARG A 254 3.10 -15.78 -12.83
CA ARG A 254 3.38 -16.00 -11.41
C ARG A 254 2.80 -14.85 -10.60
N ILE A 255 2.13 -15.15 -9.50
CA ILE A 255 1.67 -14.14 -8.54
C ILE A 255 2.32 -14.41 -7.19
N ALA A 256 2.96 -13.40 -6.60
CA ALA A 256 3.58 -13.45 -5.28
C ALA A 256 2.90 -12.46 -4.34
N PHE A 257 2.18 -12.97 -3.34
CA PHE A 257 1.53 -12.18 -2.30
C PHE A 257 2.51 -11.89 -1.15
N LEU A 258 2.79 -10.63 -0.88
CA LEU A 258 3.71 -10.18 0.16
C LEU A 258 2.96 -9.41 1.23
N GLY A 259 2.95 -9.93 2.46
CA GLY A 259 2.30 -9.30 3.61
C GLY A 259 0.82 -8.99 3.41
N PHE A 260 0.16 -9.77 2.56
CA PHE A 260 -1.22 -9.54 2.14
C PHE A 260 -2.21 -10.20 3.11
N GLY A 261 -3.24 -9.45 3.55
CA GLY A 261 -4.17 -9.89 4.59
C GLY A 261 -5.30 -10.82 4.12
N PHE A 262 -5.39 -11.13 2.81
CA PHE A 262 -6.44 -11.99 2.22
C PHE A 262 -7.88 -11.67 2.63
N HIS A 263 -8.15 -10.41 2.99
CA HIS A 263 -9.51 -9.96 3.29
C HIS A 263 -10.38 -10.02 2.03
N ARG A 264 -11.64 -10.43 2.22
CA ARG A 264 -12.58 -10.67 1.13
C ARG A 264 -12.69 -9.49 0.13
N PRO A 265 -12.80 -8.21 0.55
CA PRO A 265 -12.86 -7.09 -0.41
C PRO A 265 -11.61 -6.97 -1.29
N ASN A 266 -10.42 -7.20 -0.76
CA ASN A 266 -9.18 -7.11 -1.55
C ASN A 266 -9.07 -8.27 -2.54
N ILE A 267 -9.54 -9.46 -2.16
CA ILE A 267 -9.63 -10.61 -3.08
C ILE A 267 -10.66 -10.35 -4.18
N GLU A 268 -11.82 -9.79 -3.83
CA GLU A 268 -12.86 -9.40 -4.80
C GLU A 268 -12.32 -8.34 -5.77
N MET A 269 -11.57 -7.34 -5.28
CA MET A 269 -10.88 -6.34 -6.11
C MET A 269 -9.93 -6.98 -7.15
N LEU A 270 -9.17 -8.00 -6.75
CA LEU A 270 -8.26 -8.71 -7.66
C LEU A 270 -8.99 -9.62 -8.67
N ARG A 271 -10.28 -9.90 -8.45
CA ARG A 271 -11.07 -10.89 -9.21
C ARG A 271 -12.21 -10.28 -10.02
N GLN A 272 -12.18 -8.98 -10.30
CA GLN A 272 -13.30 -8.32 -10.96
C GLN A 272 -13.46 -8.66 -12.45
N GLY A 273 -12.46 -9.27 -13.09
CA GLY A 273 -12.46 -9.54 -14.53
C GLY A 273 -12.01 -10.94 -14.94
N GLU A 274 -11.14 -11.01 -15.94
CA GLU A 274 -10.76 -12.26 -16.61
C GLU A 274 -10.20 -13.33 -15.66
N ILE A 275 -10.32 -14.60 -16.10
CA ILE A 275 -9.79 -15.75 -15.38
C ILE A 275 -8.28 -15.60 -15.26
N ALA A 276 -7.80 -15.50 -14.02
CA ALA A 276 -6.39 -15.48 -13.70
C ALA A 276 -5.69 -16.72 -14.31
N ASN A 277 -4.59 -16.47 -15.02
CA ASN A 277 -3.87 -17.49 -15.79
C ASN A 277 -2.56 -17.92 -15.14
N ALA A 278 -2.36 -17.59 -13.86
CA ALA A 278 -1.12 -17.88 -13.18
C ALA A 278 -0.87 -19.39 -13.10
N ARG A 279 0.36 -19.80 -13.40
CA ARG A 279 0.82 -21.18 -13.25
C ARG A 279 1.34 -21.45 -11.84
N GLU A 280 1.79 -20.39 -11.17
CA GLU A 280 2.33 -20.45 -9.82
C GLU A 280 1.79 -19.28 -9.00
N VAL A 281 1.31 -19.58 -7.80
CA VAL A 281 0.87 -18.59 -6.83
C VAL A 281 1.59 -18.86 -5.51
N LEU A 282 2.32 -17.86 -5.03
CA LEU A 282 3.13 -17.88 -3.82
C LEU A 282 2.61 -16.83 -2.85
N GLY A 283 2.74 -17.04 -1.54
CA GLY A 283 2.32 -16.03 -0.57
C GLY A 283 2.92 -16.19 0.81
N THR A 284 3.25 -15.07 1.44
CA THR A 284 3.61 -15.05 2.87
C THR A 284 2.36 -15.05 3.74
N ILE A 285 2.37 -15.85 4.80
CA ILE A 285 1.29 -15.98 5.79
C ILE A 285 1.88 -15.93 7.22
N TYR A 286 2.75 -14.95 7.46
CA TYR A 286 3.43 -14.79 8.75
C TYR A 286 2.43 -14.67 9.90
N ASP A 287 2.62 -15.47 10.94
CA ASP A 287 1.80 -15.49 12.16
C ASP A 287 0.31 -15.80 11.93
N VAL A 288 -0.01 -16.46 10.80
CA VAL A 288 -1.36 -16.93 10.50
C VAL A 288 -1.58 -18.33 11.08
N PRO A 289 -2.65 -18.56 11.87
CA PRO A 289 -2.99 -19.88 12.40
C PRO A 289 -3.28 -20.93 11.30
N ALA A 290 -3.04 -22.20 11.63
CA ALA A 290 -3.23 -23.32 10.68
C ALA A 290 -4.65 -23.41 10.07
N PRO A 291 -5.76 -23.19 10.82
CA PRO A 291 -7.10 -23.22 10.23
C PRO A 291 -7.32 -22.15 9.15
N GLU A 292 -6.78 -20.95 9.37
CA GLU A 292 -6.91 -19.82 8.44
C GLU A 292 -6.04 -20.00 7.19
N THR A 293 -4.92 -20.72 7.32
CA THR A 293 -4.04 -21.07 6.20
C THR A 293 -4.79 -21.82 5.09
N HIS A 294 -5.72 -22.71 5.44
CA HIS A 294 -6.51 -23.45 4.44
C HIS A 294 -7.41 -22.53 3.62
N LEU A 295 -8.09 -21.58 4.28
CA LEU A 295 -8.95 -20.58 3.62
C LEU A 295 -8.15 -19.63 2.73
N ILE A 296 -6.95 -19.25 3.17
CA ILE A 296 -6.02 -18.45 2.36
C ILE A 296 -5.62 -19.22 1.11
N ARG A 297 -5.24 -20.51 1.23
CA ARG A 297 -4.89 -21.35 0.07
C ARG A 297 -6.04 -21.48 -0.92
N GLN A 298 -7.27 -21.66 -0.44
CA GLN A 298 -8.46 -21.69 -1.28
C GLN A 298 -8.70 -20.36 -2.02
N SER A 299 -8.41 -19.24 -1.36
CA SER A 299 -8.48 -17.92 -2.01
C SER A 299 -7.37 -17.76 -3.05
N MET A 300 -6.14 -18.17 -2.75
CA MET A 300 -5.01 -18.16 -3.68
C MET A 300 -5.23 -19.06 -4.90
N SER A 301 -5.88 -20.21 -4.74
CA SER A 301 -6.10 -21.17 -5.84
C SER A 301 -7.05 -20.62 -6.90
N SER A 302 -7.88 -19.63 -6.55
CA SER A 302 -8.73 -18.94 -7.52
C SER A 302 -7.94 -18.11 -8.55
N PHE A 303 -6.64 -17.87 -8.29
CA PHE A 303 -5.75 -17.19 -9.24
C PHE A 303 -4.97 -18.14 -10.16
N LEU A 304 -5.11 -19.46 -9.96
CA LEU A 304 -4.41 -20.46 -10.77
C LEU A 304 -5.20 -20.79 -12.04
N LYS A 305 -4.49 -20.96 -13.16
CA LYS A 305 -5.05 -21.46 -14.43
C LYS A 305 -5.76 -22.81 -14.26
N TYR A 306 -5.25 -23.64 -13.37
CA TYR A 306 -5.85 -24.92 -12.98
C TYR A 306 -6.04 -24.88 -11.46
N GLY A 307 -7.25 -24.51 -11.03
CA GLY A 307 -7.60 -24.28 -9.62
C GLY A 307 -7.55 -25.56 -8.79
N ASP A 308 -6.40 -25.79 -8.16
CA ASP A 308 -6.16 -26.87 -7.20
C ASP A 308 -5.68 -26.22 -5.90
N PRO A 309 -6.42 -26.36 -4.78
CA PRO A 309 -6.12 -25.68 -3.52
C PRO A 309 -4.80 -26.12 -2.88
N ASP A 310 -4.20 -27.23 -3.30
CA ASP A 310 -2.91 -27.70 -2.79
C ASP A 310 -1.72 -27.18 -3.61
N ARG A 311 -1.97 -26.50 -4.74
CA ARG A 311 -0.91 -25.92 -5.59
C ARG A 311 -0.33 -24.59 -5.10
N PRO A 312 -1.10 -23.66 -4.50
CA PRO A 312 -0.52 -22.43 -3.97
C PRO A 312 0.47 -22.72 -2.85
N LYS A 313 1.66 -22.12 -2.92
CA LYS A 313 2.70 -22.28 -1.89
C LYS A 313 2.60 -21.14 -0.89
N THR A 314 2.38 -21.49 0.37
CA THR A 314 2.29 -20.52 1.48
C THR A 314 3.52 -20.64 2.37
N TYR A 315 4.07 -19.51 2.80
CA TYR A 315 5.28 -19.44 3.61
C TYR A 315 4.98 -18.70 4.91
N ASN A 316 5.09 -19.38 6.06
CA ASN A 316 4.91 -18.75 7.38
C ASN A 316 6.21 -18.06 7.83
N VAL A 317 6.61 -17.04 7.08
CA VAL A 317 7.83 -16.23 7.28
C VAL A 317 7.56 -14.79 6.88
N LYS A 318 8.40 -13.86 7.37
CA LYS A 318 8.35 -12.44 6.95
C LYS A 318 8.70 -12.28 5.46
N CYS A 319 8.33 -11.14 4.87
CA CYS A 319 8.53 -10.87 3.45
C CYS A 319 10.01 -10.90 3.05
N ALA A 320 10.89 -10.29 3.84
CA ALA A 320 12.34 -10.31 3.59
C ALA A 320 12.90 -11.73 3.53
N GLU A 321 12.47 -12.58 4.46
CA GLU A 321 12.89 -13.98 4.49
C GLU A 321 12.32 -14.76 3.31
N PHE A 322 11.07 -14.52 2.92
CA PHE A 322 10.48 -15.11 1.71
C PHE A 322 11.27 -14.75 0.45
N MET A 323 11.64 -13.48 0.28
CA MET A 323 12.44 -13.02 -0.86
C MET A 323 13.82 -13.69 -0.90
N ARG A 324 14.46 -13.88 0.25
CA ARG A 324 15.74 -14.57 0.38
C ARG A 324 15.63 -16.06 0.07
N GLN A 325 14.67 -16.77 0.68
CA GLN A 325 14.51 -18.22 0.53
C GLN A 325 14.06 -18.62 -0.87
N ASN A 326 13.30 -17.76 -1.56
CA ASN A 326 12.75 -18.04 -2.88
C ASN A 326 13.47 -17.29 -4.00
N PHE A 327 14.69 -16.80 -3.78
CA PHE A 327 15.44 -16.02 -4.77
C PHE A 327 15.51 -16.71 -6.14
N ALA A 328 16.02 -17.95 -6.17
CA ALA A 328 16.12 -18.72 -7.41
C ALA A 328 14.74 -18.98 -8.04
N VAL A 329 13.74 -19.34 -7.23
CA VAL A 329 12.37 -19.59 -7.69
C VAL A 329 11.76 -18.34 -8.32
N LEU A 330 11.88 -17.19 -7.68
CA LEU A 330 11.30 -15.93 -8.16
C LEU A 330 12.00 -15.45 -9.44
N THR A 331 13.31 -15.64 -9.57
CA THR A 331 14.06 -15.25 -10.77
C THR A 331 13.97 -16.24 -11.93
N SER A 332 13.49 -17.47 -11.70
CA SER A 332 13.49 -18.57 -12.69
C SER A 332 12.55 -18.39 -13.87
#